data_AF-A0AAD9MN40-F1
#
_entry.id   AF-A0AAD9MN40-F1
#
_cell.length_a   1.000
_cell.length_b   1.000
_cell.length_c   1.000
_cell.angle_alpha   90.00
_cell.angle_beta   90.00
_cell.angle_gamma   90.00
#
_symmetry.space_group_name_H-M   'P 1'
#
loop_
_entity.id
_entity.type
_entity.pdbx_description
1 polymer ?
#
loop_
_entity_poly.entity_id
_entity_poly.type
_entity_poly.pdbx_seq_one_letter_code
_entity_poly.pdbx_strand_id
1 'polypeptide(L)'
;MINLAVVDTLVLWVWVNQVAVPALCAVTGRCMHYELTKPFLLAYLWPVGSTVHMMATWSIVSITFTRFVSVCWSARATHLNSRRNVMIRLCSMHVFCLIFNVPRFFERYVFTDGNGRPRVARSTVASTLLFNYGYQVFLYYLVIYIIPLTLVIYFTVRLYSSLRQWNKKREDMTAKARDNHDLTFSLVIVVVVFVICQLANPIRRLLVAIYPNTEYICGSIYFYYKSWVSILVNFNSASNFFIFCLCGVGFRRRLVQMCFRRGSVEPSHFMSNATTSRGTMESTTKNKE
;
A
#
# COMPACT_ATOMS: atom_id res chain seq x y z
N MET A 1 4.31 -6.12 -4.80
CA MET A 1 5.08 -4.98 -5.33
C MET A 1 4.34 -4.34 -6.49
N ILE A 2 4.14 -5.00 -7.63
CA ILE A 2 3.37 -4.44 -8.76
C ILE A 2 1.98 -3.95 -8.30
N ASN A 3 1.24 -4.78 -7.54
CA ASN A 3 -0.06 -4.37 -6.98
C ASN A 3 0.04 -3.08 -6.15
N LEU A 4 1.04 -2.98 -5.27
CA LEU A 4 1.23 -1.80 -4.43
C LEU A 4 1.53 -0.56 -5.28
N ALA A 5 2.39 -0.67 -6.30
CA ALA A 5 2.70 0.45 -7.19
C ALA A 5 1.48 0.92 -7.99
N VAL A 6 0.65 0.00 -8.48
CA VAL A 6 -0.62 0.35 -9.17
C VAL A 6 -1.54 1.09 -8.21
N VAL A 7 -1.71 0.56 -6.99
CA VAL A 7 -2.58 1.18 -5.99
C VAL A 7 -2.04 2.54 -5.54
N ASP A 8 -0.74 2.69 -5.29
CA ASP A 8 -0.10 3.97 -4.95
C ASP A 8 -0.24 5.00 -6.08
N THR A 9 -0.16 4.57 -7.34
CA THR A 9 -0.42 5.45 -8.50
C THR A 9 -1.86 5.95 -8.49
N LEU A 10 -2.83 5.08 -8.18
CA LEU A 10 -4.23 5.47 -8.02
C LEU A 10 -4.41 6.43 -6.82
N VAL A 11 -3.71 6.19 -5.70
CA VAL A 11 -3.72 7.10 -4.54
C VAL A 11 -3.26 8.49 -5.00
N LEU A 12 -2.08 8.59 -5.60
CA LEU A 12 -1.52 9.86 -6.07
C LEU A 12 -2.48 10.58 -7.03
N TRP A 13 -3.07 9.86 -7.99
CA TRP A 13 -4.01 10.44 -8.94
C TRP A 13 -5.26 11.03 -8.24
N VAL A 14 -5.84 10.30 -7.28
CA VAL A 14 -7.01 10.81 -6.54
C VAL A 14 -6.64 12.04 -5.71
N TRP A 15 -5.53 12.01 -4.98
CA TRP A 15 -5.14 13.12 -4.10
C TRP A 15 -4.68 14.36 -4.87
N VAL A 16 -4.05 14.22 -6.04
CA VAL A 16 -3.74 15.36 -6.92
C VAL A 16 -5.03 16.10 -7.32
N ASN A 17 -6.07 15.36 -7.72
CA ASN A 17 -7.35 15.96 -8.08
C ASN A 17 -8.09 16.60 -6.90
N GLN A 18 -7.93 16.06 -5.69
CA GLN A 18 -8.61 16.56 -4.50
C GLN A 18 -7.89 17.68 -3.76
N VAL A 19 -6.56 17.79 -3.90
CA VAL A 19 -5.74 18.72 -3.10
C VAL A 19 -4.92 19.66 -3.98
N ALA A 20 -4.18 19.13 -4.95
CA ALA A 20 -3.28 19.95 -5.77
C ALA A 20 -4.04 20.85 -6.75
N VAL A 21 -5.03 20.30 -7.47
CA VAL A 21 -5.87 21.08 -8.40
C VAL A 21 -6.60 22.24 -7.69
N PRO A 22 -7.34 22.03 -6.58
CA PRO A 22 -7.98 23.14 -5.88
C PRO A 22 -6.99 24.20 -5.37
N ALA A 23 -5.82 23.78 -4.88
CA ALA A 23 -4.79 24.71 -4.41
C ALA A 23 -4.24 25.58 -5.55
N LEU A 24 -3.92 24.99 -6.70
CA LEU A 24 -3.49 25.71 -7.90
C LEU A 24 -4.57 26.67 -8.41
N CYS A 25 -5.82 26.23 -8.38
CA CYS A 25 -6.96 27.04 -8.78
C CYS A 25 -7.19 28.24 -7.85
N ALA A 26 -7.01 28.06 -6.54
CA ALA A 26 -7.09 29.15 -5.57
C ALA A 26 -6.00 30.20 -5.78
N VAL A 27 -4.78 29.79 -6.15
CA VAL A 27 -3.66 30.70 -6.40
C VAL A 27 -3.79 31.44 -7.74
N THR A 28 -4.21 30.74 -8.78
CA THR A 28 -4.23 31.30 -10.15
C THR A 28 -5.53 32.03 -10.49
N GLY A 29 -6.63 31.77 -9.78
CA GLY A 29 -7.93 32.40 -10.01
C GLY A 29 -8.62 32.03 -11.34
N ARG A 30 -8.06 31.09 -12.12
CA ARG A 30 -8.49 30.79 -13.50
C ARG A 30 -9.42 29.58 -13.66
N CYS A 31 -9.91 28.98 -12.58
CA CYS A 31 -10.62 27.71 -12.65
C CYS A 31 -12.14 27.80 -12.39
N MET A 32 -12.88 28.57 -13.18
CA MET A 32 -14.34 28.66 -13.05
C MET A 32 -15.04 27.28 -13.22
N HIS A 33 -14.51 26.41 -14.09
CA HIS A 33 -14.97 25.03 -14.27
C HIS A 33 -14.72 24.15 -13.04
N TYR A 34 -13.67 24.43 -12.27
CA TYR A 34 -13.34 23.65 -11.08
C TYR A 34 -14.38 23.85 -9.95
N GLU A 35 -14.84 25.08 -9.76
CA GLU A 35 -15.88 25.37 -8.75
C GLU A 35 -17.20 24.64 -9.03
N LEU A 36 -17.54 24.40 -10.31
CA LEU A 36 -18.71 23.60 -10.70
C LEU A 36 -18.49 22.08 -10.48
N THR A 37 -17.26 21.59 -10.65
CA THR A 37 -16.93 20.15 -10.49
C THR A 37 -16.62 19.74 -9.05
N LYS A 38 -16.18 20.68 -8.21
CA LYS A 38 -15.79 20.45 -6.81
C LYS A 38 -16.82 19.70 -5.96
N PRO A 39 -18.14 20.01 -6.00
CA PRO A 39 -19.15 19.24 -5.28
C PRO A 39 -19.18 17.77 -5.67
N PHE A 40 -19.00 17.46 -6.96
CA PHE A 40 -18.94 16.09 -7.47
C PHE A 40 -17.66 15.37 -7.02
N LEU A 41 -16.52 16.07 -7.02
CA LEU A 41 -15.27 15.53 -6.47
C LEU A 41 -15.41 15.20 -4.97
N LEU A 42 -16.09 16.05 -4.21
CA LEU A 42 -16.30 15.83 -2.77
C LEU A 42 -17.32 14.72 -2.46
N ALA A 43 -18.32 14.51 -3.33
CA ALA A 43 -19.33 13.47 -3.15
C ALA A 43 -18.84 12.09 -3.61
N TYR A 44 -18.21 12.02 -4.79
CA TYR A 44 -17.91 10.74 -5.45
C TYR A 44 -16.42 10.37 -5.41
N LEU A 45 -15.53 11.34 -5.62
CA LEU A 45 -14.09 11.05 -5.63
C LEU A 45 -13.54 10.82 -4.21
N TRP A 46 -14.19 11.37 -3.17
CA TRP A 46 -13.78 11.17 -1.76
C TRP A 46 -13.95 9.72 -1.27
N PRO A 47 -15.10 9.05 -1.46
CA PRO A 47 -15.24 7.62 -1.20
C PRO A 47 -14.24 6.77 -2.01
N VAL A 48 -14.00 7.13 -3.28
CA VAL A 48 -13.00 6.45 -4.11
C VAL A 48 -11.60 6.58 -3.51
N GLY A 49 -11.17 7.79 -3.14
CA GLY A 49 -9.89 8.03 -2.50
C GLY A 49 -9.74 7.28 -1.17
N SER A 50 -10.81 7.19 -0.40
CA SER A 50 -10.86 6.41 0.84
C SER A 50 -10.63 4.93 0.59
N THR A 51 -11.28 4.40 -0.44
CA THR A 51 -11.18 2.99 -0.85
C THR A 51 -9.78 2.65 -1.33
N VAL A 52 -9.23 3.46 -2.23
CA VAL A 52 -7.88 3.26 -2.79
C VAL A 52 -6.83 3.43 -1.69
N HIS A 53 -6.98 4.39 -0.78
CA HIS A 53 -6.09 4.52 0.38
C HIS A 53 -6.14 3.27 1.27
N MET A 54 -7.32 2.70 1.51
CA MET A 54 -7.44 1.46 2.28
C MET A 54 -6.81 0.26 1.54
N MET A 55 -6.97 0.16 0.22
CA MET A 55 -6.28 -0.84 -0.60
C MET A 55 -4.75 -0.72 -0.50
N ALA A 56 -4.22 0.51 -0.45
CA ALA A 56 -2.78 0.76 -0.32
C ALA A 56 -2.26 0.26 1.04
N THR A 57 -2.92 0.67 2.11
CA THR A 57 -2.61 0.27 3.49
C THR A 57 -2.59 -1.25 3.65
N TRP A 58 -3.65 -1.93 3.20
CA TRP A 58 -3.74 -3.38 3.33
C TRP A 58 -2.80 -4.13 2.35
N SER A 59 -2.40 -3.50 1.25
CA SER A 59 -1.35 -4.04 0.36
C SER A 59 0.01 -4.05 1.06
N ILE A 60 0.32 -3.02 1.87
CA ILE A 60 1.52 -2.97 2.69
C ILE A 60 1.48 -4.12 3.72
N VAL A 61 0.37 -4.28 4.46
CA VAL A 61 0.19 -5.40 5.39
C VAL A 61 0.45 -6.75 4.71
N SER A 62 -0.12 -6.95 3.52
CA SER A 62 0.02 -8.19 2.74
C SER A 62 1.46 -8.46 2.29
N ILE A 63 2.19 -7.42 1.89
CA ILE A 63 3.60 -7.53 1.49
C ILE A 63 4.47 -7.84 2.71
N THR A 64 4.25 -7.15 3.83
CA THR A 64 4.97 -7.39 5.09
C THR A 64 4.72 -8.80 5.60
N PHE A 65 3.47 -9.28 5.56
CA PHE A 65 3.13 -10.66 5.89
C PHE A 65 3.84 -11.67 4.99
N THR A 66 3.82 -11.45 3.68
CA THR A 66 4.50 -12.34 2.72
C THR A 66 6.00 -12.43 3.03
N ARG A 67 6.64 -11.31 3.38
CA ARG A 67 8.07 -11.29 3.78
C ARG A 67 8.32 -11.97 5.11
N PHE A 68 7.49 -11.69 6.10
CA PHE A 68 7.54 -12.37 7.38
C PHE A 68 7.47 -13.90 7.20
N VAL A 69 6.50 -14.39 6.42
CA VAL A 69 6.38 -15.83 6.13
C VAL A 69 7.63 -16.36 5.41
N SER A 70 8.15 -15.64 4.41
CA SER A 70 9.35 -16.08 3.68
C SER A 70 10.61 -16.16 4.54
N VAL A 71 10.78 -15.26 5.52
CA VAL A 71 11.99 -15.20 6.35
C VAL A 71 11.84 -16.02 7.63
N CYS A 72 10.75 -15.82 8.37
CA CYS A 72 10.53 -16.45 9.67
C CYS A 72 9.97 -17.88 9.53
N TRP A 73 9.20 -18.17 8.49
CA TRP A 73 8.57 -19.48 8.24
C TRP A 73 8.95 -20.05 6.86
N SER A 74 10.24 -20.05 6.55
CA SER A 74 10.77 -20.51 5.25
C SER A 74 10.23 -21.89 4.83
N ALA A 75 10.07 -22.84 5.76
CA ALA A 75 9.52 -24.17 5.50
C ALA A 75 8.06 -24.16 4.98
N ARG A 76 7.24 -23.20 5.42
CA ARG A 76 5.83 -23.06 4.97
C ARG A 76 5.66 -22.03 3.85
N ALA A 77 6.72 -21.28 3.53
CA ALA A 77 6.66 -20.18 2.58
C ALA A 77 6.29 -20.64 1.16
N THR A 78 6.73 -21.82 0.73
CA THR A 78 6.40 -22.35 -0.61
C THR A 78 4.90 -22.56 -0.80
N HIS A 79 4.22 -23.05 0.24
CA HIS A 79 2.77 -23.24 0.22
C HIS A 79 2.02 -21.91 0.41
N LEU A 80 2.37 -21.16 1.46
CA LEU A 80 1.65 -19.94 1.84
C LEU A 80 1.87 -18.78 0.83
N ASN A 81 3.05 -18.67 0.26
CA ASN A 81 3.40 -17.62 -0.72
C ASN A 81 3.38 -18.13 -2.16
N SER A 82 2.68 -19.24 -2.42
CA SER A 82 2.40 -19.67 -3.80
C SER A 82 1.69 -18.56 -4.57
N ARG A 83 1.94 -18.45 -5.87
CA ARG A 83 1.37 -17.39 -6.73
C ARG A 83 -0.15 -17.34 -6.60
N ARG A 84 -0.82 -18.50 -6.63
CA ARG A 84 -2.28 -18.61 -6.47
C ARG A 84 -2.75 -18.05 -5.13
N ASN A 85 -2.10 -18.46 -4.03
CA ASN A 85 -2.52 -18.03 -2.68
C ASN A 85 -2.31 -16.53 -2.45
N VAL A 86 -1.20 -15.97 -2.97
CA VAL A 86 -0.97 -14.52 -2.94
C VAL A 86 -2.04 -13.78 -3.72
N MET A 87 -2.38 -14.23 -4.93
CA MET A 87 -3.41 -13.58 -5.76
C MET A 87 -4.79 -13.67 -5.13
N ILE A 88 -5.18 -14.84 -4.61
CA ILE A 88 -6.46 -14.99 -3.90
C ILE A 88 -6.54 -14.03 -2.71
N ARG A 89 -5.50 -13.97 -1.87
CA ARG A 89 -5.45 -13.04 -0.73
C ARG A 89 -5.56 -11.58 -1.16
N LEU A 90 -4.84 -11.19 -2.22
CA LEU A 90 -4.92 -9.83 -2.74
C LEU A 90 -6.34 -9.56 -3.26
N CYS A 91 -6.88 -10.38 -4.16
CA CYS A 91 -8.22 -10.17 -4.72
C CYS A 91 -9.29 -10.12 -3.63
N SER A 92 -9.31 -11.07 -2.69
CA SER A 92 -10.28 -11.08 -1.59
C SER A 92 -10.19 -9.82 -0.73
N MET A 93 -8.97 -9.36 -0.46
CA MET A 93 -8.72 -8.14 0.31
C MET A 93 -9.18 -6.88 -0.44
N HIS A 94 -8.95 -6.76 -1.74
CA HIS A 94 -9.42 -5.59 -2.51
C HIS A 94 -10.94 -5.58 -2.65
N VAL A 95 -11.57 -6.75 -2.83
CA VAL A 95 -13.04 -6.88 -2.82
C VAL A 95 -13.61 -6.47 -1.46
N PHE A 96 -12.99 -6.94 -0.37
CA PHE A 96 -13.35 -6.48 0.98
C PHE A 96 -13.22 -4.95 1.10
N CYS A 97 -12.13 -4.37 0.57
CA CYS A 97 -11.95 -2.93 0.62
C CYS A 97 -13.04 -2.15 -0.11
N LEU A 98 -13.47 -2.62 -1.28
CA LEU A 98 -14.56 -2.03 -2.04
C LEU A 98 -15.87 -2.10 -1.26
N ILE A 99 -16.26 -3.31 -0.81
CA ILE A 99 -17.52 -3.55 -0.08
C ILE A 99 -17.57 -2.72 1.20
N PHE A 100 -16.49 -2.71 1.98
CA PHE A 100 -16.43 -1.99 3.24
C PHE A 100 -16.56 -0.46 3.08
N ASN A 101 -16.16 0.09 1.92
CA ASN A 101 -16.27 1.52 1.62
C ASN A 101 -17.59 1.89 0.91
N VAL A 102 -18.44 0.93 0.53
CA VAL A 102 -19.75 1.21 -0.10
C VAL A 102 -20.58 2.22 0.72
N PRO A 103 -20.71 2.10 2.06
CA PRO A 103 -21.48 3.08 2.84
C PRO A 103 -20.97 4.52 2.70
N ARG A 104 -19.68 4.72 2.38
CA ARG A 104 -19.12 6.07 2.17
C ARG A 104 -19.71 6.79 0.97
N PHE A 105 -20.13 6.06 -0.06
CA PHE A 105 -20.76 6.66 -1.25
C PHE A 105 -22.11 7.29 -0.94
N PHE A 106 -22.74 6.90 0.18
CA PHE A 106 -23.99 7.47 0.65
C PHE A 106 -23.78 8.58 1.68
N GLU A 107 -22.54 9.03 1.94
CA GLU A 107 -22.26 10.09 2.93
C GLU A 107 -22.77 11.47 2.48
N ARG A 108 -22.67 11.73 1.18
CA ARG A 108 -22.89 13.04 0.58
C ARG A 108 -23.68 12.88 -0.70
N TYR A 109 -24.49 13.87 -1.00
CA TYR A 109 -25.18 13.97 -2.28
C TYR A 109 -25.01 15.39 -2.85
N VAL A 110 -25.07 15.49 -4.17
CA VAL A 110 -25.00 16.77 -4.89
C VAL A 110 -26.42 17.22 -5.20
N PHE A 111 -26.71 18.49 -4.93
CA PHE A 111 -27.97 19.14 -5.27
C PHE A 111 -27.70 20.51 -5.89
N THR A 112 -28.65 21.04 -6.65
CA THR A 112 -28.52 22.36 -7.27
C THR A 112 -29.16 23.41 -6.37
N ASP A 113 -28.43 24.49 -6.09
CA ASP A 113 -28.96 25.62 -5.33
C ASP A 113 -29.93 26.49 -6.17
N GLY A 114 -30.59 27.46 -5.53
CA GLY A 114 -31.53 28.37 -6.21
C GLY A 114 -30.92 29.23 -7.32
N ASN A 115 -29.58 29.29 -7.40
CA ASN A 115 -28.85 30.00 -8.44
C ASN A 115 -28.33 29.06 -9.56
N GLY A 116 -28.80 27.81 -9.59
CA GLY A 116 -28.37 26.82 -10.59
C GLY A 116 -26.98 26.23 -10.34
N ARG A 117 -26.37 26.46 -9.16
CA ARG A 117 -25.00 26.00 -8.85
C ARG A 117 -25.03 24.67 -8.08
N PRO A 118 -24.19 23.69 -8.44
CA PRO A 118 -24.09 22.45 -7.69
C PRO A 118 -23.51 22.72 -6.30
N ARG A 119 -24.11 22.12 -5.27
CA ARG A 119 -23.65 22.12 -3.88
C ARG A 119 -23.67 20.70 -3.34
N VAL A 120 -22.87 20.47 -2.30
CA VAL A 120 -22.79 19.18 -1.63
C VAL A 120 -23.42 19.29 -0.25
N ALA A 121 -24.31 18.35 0.08
CA ALA A 121 -24.90 18.20 1.41
C ALA A 121 -24.59 16.82 1.96
N ARG A 122 -24.62 16.70 3.29
CA ARG A 122 -24.51 15.42 4.00
C ARG A 122 -25.87 14.73 3.96
N SER A 123 -25.88 13.43 3.69
CA SER A 123 -27.14 12.66 3.62
C SER A 123 -27.79 12.47 5.00
N THR A 124 -29.09 12.19 5.00
CA THR A 124 -29.84 11.82 6.22
C THR A 124 -29.29 10.55 6.87
N VAL A 125 -28.90 9.55 6.06
CA VAL A 125 -28.24 8.33 6.51
C VAL A 125 -26.96 8.66 7.29
N ALA A 126 -26.17 9.60 6.79
CA ALA A 126 -24.91 10.00 7.42
C ALA A 126 -25.06 10.84 8.69
N SER A 127 -26.29 11.26 9.02
CA SER A 127 -26.62 11.98 10.26
C SER A 127 -27.02 11.04 11.41
N THR A 128 -27.29 9.77 11.12
CA THR A 128 -27.60 8.78 12.16
C THR A 128 -26.39 8.50 13.05
N LEU A 129 -26.63 8.32 14.36
CA LEU A 129 -25.57 8.03 15.33
C LEU A 129 -24.80 6.75 14.98
N LEU A 130 -25.52 5.72 14.51
CA LEU A 130 -24.92 4.44 14.10
C LEU A 130 -23.95 4.61 12.93
N PHE A 131 -24.33 5.40 11.92
CA PHE A 131 -23.45 5.65 10.79
C PHE A 131 -22.26 6.52 11.18
N ASN A 132 -22.48 7.61 11.92
CA ASN A 132 -21.43 8.56 12.26
C ASN A 132 -20.44 7.97 13.27
N TYR A 133 -20.91 7.49 14.43
CA TYR A 133 -20.01 6.97 15.46
C TYR A 133 -19.67 5.49 15.25
N GLY A 134 -20.66 4.65 14.92
CA GLY A 134 -20.44 3.22 14.74
C GLY A 134 -19.58 2.91 13.49
N TYR A 135 -20.03 3.35 12.32
CA TYR A 135 -19.32 3.08 11.06
C TYR A 135 -18.13 4.03 10.85
N GLN A 136 -18.36 5.35 10.75
CA GLN A 136 -17.30 6.28 10.32
C GLN A 136 -16.21 6.46 11.38
N VAL A 137 -16.55 6.53 12.67
CA VAL A 137 -15.56 6.74 13.73
C VAL A 137 -14.95 5.42 14.15
N PHE A 138 -15.75 4.46 14.65
CA PHE A 138 -15.21 3.25 15.24
C PHE A 138 -14.74 2.24 14.19
N LEU A 139 -15.65 1.70 13.37
CA LEU A 139 -15.35 0.58 12.47
C LEU A 139 -14.33 0.98 11.40
N TYR A 140 -14.52 2.11 10.74
CA TYR A 140 -13.61 2.59 9.70
C TYR A 140 -12.21 2.84 10.24
N TYR A 141 -12.09 3.46 11.42
CA TYR A 141 -10.79 3.72 12.04
C TYR A 141 -10.09 2.42 12.49
N LEU A 142 -10.85 1.49 13.05
CA LEU A 142 -10.33 0.18 13.42
C LEU A 142 -9.71 -0.55 12.22
N VAL A 143 -10.44 -0.59 11.09
CA VAL A 143 -10.05 -1.35 9.89
C VAL A 143 -8.99 -0.64 9.05
N ILE A 144 -8.98 0.69 8.98
CA ILE A 144 -8.00 1.43 8.16
C ILE A 144 -6.71 1.77 8.91
N TYR A 145 -6.76 1.84 10.24
CA TYR A 145 -5.64 2.32 11.05
C TYR A 145 -5.17 1.28 12.08
N ILE A 146 -6.01 0.94 13.06
CA ILE A 146 -5.56 0.14 14.22
C ILE A 146 -5.11 -1.26 13.80
N ILE A 147 -5.93 -1.99 13.04
CA ILE A 147 -5.60 -3.36 12.63
C ILE A 147 -4.37 -3.37 11.68
N PRO A 148 -4.32 -2.56 10.60
CA PRO A 148 -3.13 -2.54 9.74
C PRO A 148 -1.85 -2.17 10.47
N LEU A 149 -1.90 -1.17 11.34
CA LEU A 149 -0.73 -0.68 12.07
C LEU A 149 -0.19 -1.76 13.03
N THR A 150 -1.07 -2.38 13.82
CA THR A 150 -0.68 -3.44 14.76
C THR A 150 -0.07 -4.64 14.05
N LEU A 151 -0.68 -5.11 12.95
CA LEU A 151 -0.15 -6.22 12.15
C LEU A 151 1.21 -5.88 11.54
N VAL A 152 1.34 -4.68 10.96
CA VAL A 152 2.58 -4.25 10.31
C VAL A 152 3.71 -4.08 11.33
N ILE A 153 3.46 -3.49 12.49
CA ILE A 153 4.44 -3.39 13.58
C ILE A 153 4.85 -4.79 14.04
N TYR A 154 3.89 -5.67 14.32
CA TYR A 154 4.17 -7.03 14.76
C TYR A 154 5.05 -7.79 13.76
N PHE A 155 4.64 -7.84 12.48
CA PHE A 155 5.41 -8.54 11.45
C PHE A 155 6.80 -7.93 11.26
N THR A 156 6.93 -6.61 11.34
CA THR A 156 8.20 -5.91 11.10
C THR A 156 9.17 -6.10 12.26
N VAL A 157 8.70 -6.06 13.51
CA VAL A 157 9.53 -6.37 14.68
C VAL A 157 10.07 -7.79 14.57
N ARG A 158 9.21 -8.78 14.27
CA ARG A 158 9.62 -10.18 14.11
C ARG A 158 10.59 -10.37 12.94
N LEU A 159 10.30 -9.73 11.81
CA LEU A 159 11.14 -9.74 10.62
C LEU A 159 12.53 -9.16 10.91
N TYR A 160 12.59 -8.02 11.60
CA TYR A 160 13.83 -7.37 12.01
C TYR A 160 14.63 -8.23 12.99
N SER A 161 13.98 -8.82 13.99
CA SER A 161 14.65 -9.75 14.92
C SER A 161 15.26 -10.95 14.19
N SER A 162 14.54 -11.54 13.24
CA SER A 162 15.08 -12.60 12.40
C SER A 162 16.26 -12.10 11.56
N LEU A 163 16.13 -10.98 10.84
CA LEU A 163 17.22 -10.41 10.04
C LEU A 163 18.50 -10.17 10.86
N ARG A 164 18.38 -9.71 12.11
CA ARG A 164 19.53 -9.49 13.00
C ARG A 164 20.25 -10.80 13.34
N GLN A 165 19.51 -11.90 13.54
CA GLN A 165 20.09 -13.22 13.79
C GLN A 165 20.85 -13.75 12.56
N TRP A 166 20.34 -13.50 11.35
CA TRP A 166 21.00 -13.87 10.10
C TRP A 166 22.26 -13.02 9.84
N ASN A 167 22.21 -11.72 10.15
CA ASN A 167 23.38 -10.83 10.04
C ASN A 167 24.53 -11.19 10.99
N LYS A 168 24.26 -11.90 12.09
CA LYS A 168 25.31 -12.41 12.98
C LYS A 168 26.01 -13.67 12.42
N LYS A 169 25.40 -14.34 11.43
CA LYS A 169 25.91 -15.56 10.76
C LYS A 169 26.40 -15.27 9.32
N ARG A 170 26.84 -14.03 9.07
CA ARG A 170 27.01 -13.43 7.73
C ARG A 170 28.13 -14.04 6.87
N GLU A 171 29.00 -14.85 7.45
CA GLU A 171 30.26 -15.28 6.81
C GLU A 171 30.07 -16.31 5.67
N ASP A 172 28.91 -16.96 5.55
CA ASP A 172 28.69 -18.04 4.56
C ASP A 172 27.52 -17.81 3.57
N MET A 173 27.06 -16.57 3.38
CA MET A 173 25.87 -16.33 2.55
C MET A 173 26.14 -16.34 1.03
N THR A 174 25.45 -17.22 0.32
CA THR A 174 25.36 -17.25 -1.15
C THR A 174 24.73 -15.98 -1.74
N ALA A 175 25.09 -15.62 -2.97
CA ALA A 175 24.61 -14.41 -3.65
C ALA A 175 23.07 -14.26 -3.68
N LYS A 176 22.33 -15.38 -3.81
CA LYS A 176 20.86 -15.41 -3.79
C LYS A 176 20.26 -15.06 -2.42
N ALA A 177 20.96 -15.41 -1.33
CA ALA A 177 20.55 -15.04 0.03
C ALA A 177 20.77 -13.54 0.28
N ARG A 178 21.84 -12.97 -0.30
CA ARG A 178 22.14 -11.54 -0.25
C ARG A 178 21.08 -10.68 -0.96
N ASP A 179 20.63 -11.06 -2.16
CA ASP A 179 19.56 -10.35 -2.87
C ASP A 179 18.23 -10.34 -2.09
N ASN A 180 17.87 -11.47 -1.47
CA ASN A 180 16.68 -11.55 -0.62
C ASN A 180 16.81 -10.69 0.65
N HIS A 181 18.02 -10.57 1.19
CA HIS A 181 18.31 -9.72 2.35
C HIS A 181 18.07 -8.24 2.01
N ASP A 182 18.65 -7.74 0.92
CA ASP A 182 18.52 -6.34 0.50
C ASP A 182 17.06 -5.98 0.20
N LEU A 183 16.32 -6.90 -0.43
CA LEU A 183 14.89 -6.74 -0.67
C LEU A 183 14.08 -6.68 0.63
N THR A 184 14.44 -7.46 1.63
CA THR A 184 13.72 -7.46 2.92
C THR A 184 14.04 -6.19 3.71
N PHE A 185 15.29 -5.73 3.69
CA PHE A 185 15.70 -4.49 4.34
C PHE A 185 14.99 -3.26 3.76
N SER A 186 14.89 -3.16 2.43
CA SER A 186 14.12 -2.09 1.77
C SER A 186 12.66 -2.05 2.20
N LEU A 187 12.05 -3.22 2.45
CA LEU A 187 10.66 -3.32 2.89
C LEU A 187 10.46 -2.92 4.35
N VAL A 188 11.45 -3.14 5.22
CA VAL A 188 11.44 -2.60 6.58
C VAL A 188 11.42 -1.08 6.56
N ILE A 189 12.21 -0.45 5.68
CA ILE A 189 12.22 1.01 5.52
C ILE A 189 10.84 1.52 5.06
N VAL A 190 10.26 0.91 4.02
CA VAL A 190 8.89 1.24 3.55
C VAL A 190 7.88 1.19 4.69
N VAL A 191 7.94 0.14 5.52
CA VAL A 191 7.04 0.01 6.65
C VAL A 191 7.24 1.12 7.68
N VAL A 192 8.48 1.47 8.03
CA VAL A 192 8.76 2.54 9.00
C VAL A 192 8.22 3.87 8.49
N VAL A 193 8.43 4.18 7.20
CA VAL A 193 7.86 5.39 6.57
C VAL A 193 6.33 5.35 6.63
N PHE A 194 5.71 4.22 6.29
CA PHE A 194 4.26 4.03 6.40
C PHE A 194 3.76 4.31 7.81
N VAL A 195 4.39 3.71 8.84
CA VAL A 195 4.02 3.91 10.25
C VAL A 195 4.05 5.40 10.60
N ILE A 196 5.16 6.10 10.31
CA ILE A 196 5.32 7.53 10.61
C ILE A 196 4.24 8.36 9.90
N CYS A 197 4.02 8.13 8.61
CA CYS A 197 2.99 8.86 7.86
C CYS A 197 1.60 8.58 8.41
N GLN A 198 1.34 7.35 8.82
CA GLN A 198 0.02 6.94 9.31
C GLN A 198 -0.29 7.53 10.69
N LEU A 199 0.71 7.84 11.53
CA LEU A 199 0.55 8.48 12.84
C LEU A 199 -0.10 9.87 12.79
N ALA A 200 -0.14 10.54 11.63
CA ALA A 200 -0.84 11.84 11.52
C ALA A 200 -2.37 11.70 11.47
N ASN A 201 -2.90 10.52 11.12
CA ASN A 201 -4.34 10.28 11.06
C ASN A 201 -5.09 10.38 12.41
N PRO A 202 -4.62 9.81 13.54
CA PRO A 202 -5.24 10.00 14.85
C PRO A 202 -5.31 11.46 15.26
N ILE A 203 -4.23 12.22 15.04
CA ILE A 203 -4.16 13.63 15.43
C ILE A 203 -5.22 14.43 14.67
N ARG A 204 -5.44 14.14 13.37
CA ARG A 204 -6.53 14.77 12.60
C ARG A 204 -7.89 14.55 13.25
N ARG A 205 -8.15 13.33 13.74
CA ARG A 205 -9.41 12.98 14.42
C ARG A 205 -9.55 13.72 15.74
N LEU A 206 -8.48 13.78 16.52
CA LEU A 206 -8.45 14.52 17.78
C LEU A 206 -8.76 16.01 17.54
N LEU A 207 -8.18 16.62 16.52
CA LEU A 207 -8.47 18.02 16.17
C LEU A 207 -9.94 18.25 15.78
N VAL A 208 -10.58 17.32 15.05
CA VAL A 208 -12.03 17.43 14.75
C VAL A 208 -12.86 17.35 16.03
N ALA A 209 -12.48 16.48 16.98
CA ALA A 209 -13.20 16.32 18.23
C ALA A 209 -13.09 17.56 19.14
N ILE A 210 -11.93 18.23 19.15
CA ILE A 210 -11.69 19.43 19.95
C ILE A 210 -12.29 20.68 19.30
N TYR A 211 -12.22 20.79 17.97
CA TYR A 211 -12.67 21.98 17.21
C TYR A 211 -13.77 21.65 16.20
N PRO A 212 -14.98 21.27 16.66
CA PRO A 212 -16.11 21.01 15.77
C PRO A 212 -16.43 22.28 14.94
N ASN A 213 -16.78 22.09 13.66
CA ASN A 213 -17.15 23.15 12.70
C ASN A 213 -16.01 24.04 12.15
N THR A 214 -14.75 23.78 12.48
CA THR A 214 -13.60 24.53 11.90
C THR A 214 -13.16 24.04 10.52
N GLU A 215 -13.77 22.97 10.00
CA GLU A 215 -13.39 22.33 8.72
C GLU A 215 -13.44 23.27 7.50
N TYR A 216 -14.24 24.35 7.60
CA TYR A 216 -14.46 25.30 6.50
C TYR A 216 -13.89 26.70 6.76
N ILE A 217 -13.25 26.91 7.92
CA ILE A 217 -12.69 28.23 8.27
C ILE A 217 -11.25 28.31 7.77
N CYS A 218 -11.04 29.17 6.77
CA CYS A 218 -9.72 29.50 6.26
C CYS A 218 -8.85 30.07 7.39
N GLY A 219 -7.60 29.61 7.50
CA GLY A 219 -6.66 30.06 8.54
C GLY A 219 -6.74 29.30 9.87
N SER A 220 -7.67 28.36 10.04
CA SER A 220 -7.72 27.52 11.25
C SER A 220 -6.57 26.50 11.30
N ILE A 221 -6.17 26.09 12.51
CA ILE A 221 -5.14 25.04 12.69
C ILE A 221 -5.54 23.72 12.02
N TYR A 222 -6.85 23.41 12.02
CA TYR A 222 -7.40 22.24 11.36
C TYR A 222 -7.23 22.30 9.83
N PHE A 223 -7.43 23.47 9.22
CA PHE A 223 -7.26 23.67 7.79
C PHE A 223 -5.83 23.33 7.33
N TYR A 224 -4.82 23.85 8.03
CA TYR A 224 -3.42 23.53 7.73
C TYR A 224 -3.07 22.07 8.02
N TYR A 225 -3.57 21.53 9.13
CA TYR A 225 -3.31 20.13 9.52
C TYR A 225 -3.90 19.13 8.52
N LYS A 226 -5.10 19.39 7.99
CA LYS A 226 -5.74 18.57 6.94
C LYS A 226 -4.88 18.50 5.67
N SER A 227 -4.30 19.62 5.27
CA SER A 227 -3.37 19.68 4.13
C SER A 227 -2.09 18.89 4.41
N TRP A 228 -1.53 19.02 5.62
CA TRP A 228 -0.35 18.26 6.04
C TRP A 228 -0.63 16.74 6.02
N VAL A 229 -1.72 16.27 6.60
CA VAL A 229 -2.09 14.84 6.52
C VAL A 229 -2.18 14.36 5.08
N SER A 230 -2.73 15.18 4.18
CA SER A 230 -2.81 14.84 2.75
C SER A 230 -1.42 14.75 2.10
N ILE A 231 -0.50 15.65 2.44
CA ILE A 231 0.89 15.60 1.98
C ILE A 231 1.59 14.33 2.48
N LEU A 232 1.37 13.91 3.74
CA LEU A 232 1.93 12.67 4.27
C LEU A 232 1.43 11.43 3.52
N VAL A 233 0.15 11.38 3.15
CA VAL A 233 -0.40 10.28 2.36
C VAL A 233 0.24 10.22 0.96
N ASN A 234 0.44 11.38 0.32
CA ASN A 234 1.15 11.46 -0.96
C ASN A 234 2.62 11.05 -0.82
N PHE A 235 3.29 11.54 0.23
CA PHE A 235 4.68 11.20 0.52
C PHE A 235 4.84 9.70 0.75
N ASN A 236 3.96 9.07 1.53
CA ASN A 236 3.96 7.63 1.74
C ASN A 236 3.88 6.86 0.41
N SER A 237 2.94 7.25 -0.46
CA SER A 237 2.74 6.60 -1.76
C SER A 237 3.92 6.83 -2.71
N ALA A 238 4.49 8.03 -2.74
CA ALA A 238 5.65 8.37 -3.55
C ALA A 238 6.95 7.71 -3.03
N SER A 239 7.10 7.59 -1.71
CA SER A 239 8.29 7.02 -1.07
C SER A 239 8.51 5.57 -1.48
N ASN A 240 7.43 4.81 -1.72
CA ASN A 240 7.51 3.44 -2.21
C ASN A 240 8.32 3.36 -3.51
N PHE A 241 8.07 4.24 -4.47
CA PHE A 241 8.86 4.31 -5.71
C PHE A 241 10.34 4.59 -5.43
N PHE A 242 10.66 5.62 -4.64
CA PHE A 242 12.04 5.98 -4.32
C PHE A 242 12.78 4.89 -3.56
N ILE A 243 12.13 4.24 -2.59
CA ILE A 243 12.74 3.17 -1.79
C ILE A 243 13.02 1.95 -2.68
N PHE A 244 12.14 1.61 -3.61
CA PHE A 244 12.42 0.53 -4.57
C PHE A 244 13.54 0.90 -5.55
N CYS A 245 13.60 2.15 -6.02
CA CYS A 245 14.69 2.68 -6.84
C CYS A 245 16.04 2.67 -6.10
N LEU A 246 16.08 3.04 -4.82
CA LEU A 246 17.33 3.22 -4.08
C LEU A 246 17.84 1.92 -3.44
N CYS A 247 16.96 1.07 -2.92
CA CYS A 247 17.34 -0.08 -2.10
C CYS A 247 17.19 -1.43 -2.82
N GLY A 248 16.48 -1.52 -3.94
CA GLY A 248 16.30 -2.76 -4.70
C GLY A 248 17.40 -2.98 -5.73
N VAL A 249 18.47 -3.71 -5.42
CA VAL A 249 19.56 -4.01 -6.37
C VAL A 249 19.03 -4.63 -7.68
N GLY A 250 18.10 -5.58 -7.59
CA GLY A 250 17.45 -6.20 -8.77
C GLY A 250 16.48 -5.27 -9.50
N PHE A 251 15.87 -4.30 -8.82
CA PHE A 251 15.01 -3.30 -9.45
C PHE A 251 15.84 -2.25 -10.19
N ARG A 252 16.93 -1.74 -9.59
CA ARG A 252 17.92 -0.88 -10.26
C ARG A 252 18.46 -1.53 -11.53
N ARG A 253 18.80 -2.82 -11.50
CA ARG A 253 19.29 -3.54 -12.68
C ARG A 253 18.24 -3.57 -13.81
N ARG A 254 16.96 -3.78 -13.50
CA ARG A 254 15.86 -3.73 -14.49
C ARG A 254 15.53 -2.32 -14.96
N LEU A 255 15.57 -1.34 -14.08
CA LEU A 255 15.28 0.06 -14.42
C LEU A 255 16.41 0.64 -15.29
N VAL A 256 17.67 0.30 -14.99
CA VAL A 256 18.80 0.60 -15.88
C VAL A 256 18.67 -0.15 -17.21
N GLN A 257 18.20 -1.39 -17.23
CA GLN A 257 17.91 -2.10 -18.49
C GLN A 257 16.78 -1.43 -19.29
N MET A 258 15.70 -0.98 -18.65
CA MET A 258 14.58 -0.30 -19.33
C MET A 258 14.95 1.11 -19.81
N CYS A 259 15.72 1.86 -19.03
CA CYS A 259 16.10 3.24 -19.34
C CYS A 259 17.34 3.32 -20.26
N PHE A 260 18.25 2.34 -20.22
CA PHE A 260 19.55 2.41 -20.90
C PHE A 260 19.88 1.22 -21.83
N ARG A 261 19.01 0.19 -21.99
CA ARG A 261 19.21 -0.88 -22.99
C ARG A 261 18.04 -1.04 -23.95
N ARG A 262 18.28 -0.61 -25.19
CA ARG A 262 17.48 -0.95 -26.39
C ARG A 262 17.80 -2.41 -26.77
N GLY A 263 16.82 -3.30 -26.61
CA GLY A 263 16.73 -4.63 -27.25
C GLY A 263 17.91 -5.60 -27.11
N SER A 264 17.84 -6.51 -26.13
CA SER A 264 18.39 -7.89 -26.25
C SER A 264 17.79 -8.74 -25.12
N VAL A 265 16.75 -9.50 -25.45
CA VAL A 265 16.22 -10.56 -24.58
C VAL A 265 17.20 -11.72 -24.67
N GLU A 266 17.99 -11.93 -23.63
CA GLU A 266 18.80 -13.15 -23.49
C GLU A 266 17.87 -14.26 -22.96
N PRO A 267 17.76 -15.42 -23.62
CA PRO A 267 16.91 -16.49 -23.15
C PRO A 267 17.48 -17.08 -21.85
N SER A 268 16.64 -17.17 -20.84
CA SER A 268 16.95 -17.79 -19.56
C SER A 268 17.32 -19.27 -19.75
N HIS A 269 18.60 -19.60 -19.62
CA HIS A 269 19.05 -20.98 -19.39
C HIS A 269 18.50 -21.46 -18.03
N PHE A 270 17.38 -22.15 -18.09
CA PHE A 270 16.87 -22.98 -17.01
C PHE A 270 17.80 -24.20 -16.92
N MET A 271 18.67 -24.24 -15.90
CA MET A 271 19.49 -25.43 -15.60
C MET A 271 18.58 -26.62 -15.33
N SER A 272 18.49 -27.53 -16.31
CA SER A 272 18.02 -28.89 -16.11
C SER A 272 19.21 -29.73 -15.64
N ASN A 273 19.45 -29.76 -14.33
CA ASN A 273 20.20 -30.84 -13.70
C ASN A 273 19.19 -31.75 -13.01
N ALA A 274 18.70 -32.74 -13.76
CA ALA A 274 17.96 -33.87 -13.25
C ALA A 274 18.66 -35.17 -13.68
N THR A 275 19.39 -35.73 -12.72
CA THR A 275 19.34 -37.16 -12.37
C THR A 275 19.74 -38.18 -13.45
N THR A 276 20.98 -38.68 -13.37
CA THR A 276 21.25 -40.11 -13.64
C THR A 276 22.35 -40.60 -12.72
N SER A 277 21.96 -40.98 -11.50
CA SER A 277 22.67 -41.97 -10.70
C SER A 277 21.65 -43.04 -10.35
N ARG A 278 21.76 -44.19 -11.00
CA ARG A 278 21.14 -45.44 -10.54
C ARG A 278 22.12 -46.54 -10.86
N GLY A 279 22.82 -46.98 -9.81
CA GLY A 279 23.64 -48.16 -9.84
C GLY A 279 22.80 -49.40 -10.11
N THR A 280 23.41 -50.36 -10.77
CA THR A 280 23.02 -51.77 -10.69
C THR A 280 24.33 -52.54 -10.54
N MET A 281 24.62 -52.92 -9.29
CA MET A 281 25.48 -54.06 -9.00
C MET A 281 24.67 -55.31 -9.33
N GLU A 282 25.25 -56.25 -10.08
CA GLU A 282 25.28 -57.70 -9.82
C GLU A 282 25.55 -58.48 -11.11
N SER A 283 26.76 -59.05 -11.22
CA SER A 283 27.01 -60.50 -11.39
C SER A 283 28.44 -60.71 -11.90
N THR A 284 29.37 -61.07 -11.02
CA THR A 284 29.84 -62.45 -10.74
C THR A 284 30.94 -62.91 -11.68
N THR A 285 32.17 -62.79 -11.20
CA THR A 285 33.35 -63.54 -11.63
C THR A 285 33.20 -65.03 -11.28
N LYS A 286 33.42 -65.94 -12.24
CA LYS A 286 33.97 -67.29 -11.98
C LYS A 286 34.50 -67.97 -13.24
N ASN A 287 35.83 -68.15 -13.26
CA ASN A 287 36.67 -69.24 -13.78
C ASN A 287 36.10 -70.23 -14.81
N LYS A 288 36.85 -70.50 -15.90
CA LYS A 288 37.85 -71.60 -15.97
C LYS A 288 38.50 -71.67 -17.36
N GLU A 289 39.79 -72.03 -17.33
CA GLU A 289 40.57 -72.88 -18.27
C GLU A 289 40.38 -72.73 -19.78
#